data_AF-A0A7V9IXF3-F1
#
_entry.id   AF-A0A7V9IXF3-F1
#
_cell.length_a   1.000
_cell.length_b   1.000
_cell.length_c   1.000
_cell.angle_alpha   90.00
_cell.angle_beta   90.00
_cell.angle_gamma   90.00
#
_symmetry.space_group_name_H-M   'P 1'
#
loop_
_entity.id
_entity.type
_entity.pdbx_description
1 polymer ?
#
loop_
_entity_poly.entity_id
_entity_poly.type
_entity_poly.pdbx_seq_one_letter_code
_entity_poly.pdbx_strand_id
1 'polypeptide(L)'
;SEYMEKHSVSRLVGSPPGYIGYDEGGQLTEAVRRKPYSVLLLDEIEKAHPDVFNILLQILEDGRLTDAQGRTVDFRNAIVIMTSNIGANEIAKNTGVGFTVSDETGLSYDDMRTRIMSELKKVFRPEFLNRIDEVIVFHKLAKAEIREIVELLLKRIRESLAERELSLNLSDDAADLLVEKGWDPSMGARPLRRAIQRYIEDPLADEVLAHNAAPGSTVEVEKADGDADAIDGEDQDQVKITIVKPREREAVGVGGGAPEGPEGGETPEGSSAESAEGSGEDLPAEPEVLPDVPDAPPAPEGGADSER
;
A
#
# COMPACT_ATOMS: atom_id res chain seq x y z
N SER A 1 1.55 -20.88 5.30
CA SER A 1 1.33 -21.42 6.67
C SER A 1 0.10 -22.29 6.87
N GLU A 2 -1.04 -22.07 6.19
CA GLU A 2 -2.23 -22.92 6.36
C GLU A 2 -2.08 -24.36 5.80
N TYR A 3 -1.10 -24.56 4.91
CA TYR A 3 -0.85 -25.80 4.17
C TYR A 3 0.34 -26.61 4.71
N MET A 4 0.54 -26.62 6.03
CA MET A 4 1.61 -27.37 6.69
C MET A 4 1.34 -28.88 6.75
N GLU A 5 0.07 -29.28 6.73
CA GLU A 5 -0.36 -30.66 6.90
C GLU A 5 -0.81 -31.26 5.57
N LYS A 6 -0.58 -32.56 5.39
CA LYS A 6 -0.95 -33.25 4.14
C LYS A 6 -2.43 -33.12 3.78
N HIS A 7 -3.32 -33.16 4.78
CA HIS A 7 -4.77 -33.09 4.58
C HIS A 7 -5.24 -31.67 4.20
N SER A 8 -4.50 -30.62 4.58
CA SER A 8 -4.84 -29.27 4.13
C SER A 8 -4.46 -29.03 2.68
N VAL A 9 -3.44 -29.73 2.14
CA VAL A 9 -3.05 -29.65 0.72
C VAL A 9 -4.19 -30.03 -0.23
N SER A 10 -4.98 -31.05 0.13
CA SER A 10 -6.17 -31.44 -0.65
C SER A 10 -7.16 -30.30 -0.85
N ARG A 11 -7.21 -29.30 0.03
CA ARG A 11 -8.11 -28.15 -0.15
C ARG A 11 -7.71 -27.26 -1.34
N LEU A 12 -6.44 -27.25 -1.75
CA LEU A 12 -5.98 -26.46 -2.90
C LEU A 12 -6.52 -27.00 -4.24
N VAL A 13 -6.53 -28.32 -4.39
CA VAL A 13 -6.86 -29.03 -5.65
C VAL A 13 -8.18 -29.80 -5.61
N GLY A 14 -8.81 -29.89 -4.44
CA GLY A 14 -10.02 -30.66 -4.21
C GLY A 14 -9.73 -32.00 -3.53
N SER A 15 -10.72 -32.51 -2.82
CA SER A 15 -10.65 -33.85 -2.21
C SER A 15 -10.71 -34.94 -3.29
N PRO A 16 -10.01 -36.07 -3.14
CA PRO A 16 -10.15 -37.22 -4.05
C PRO A 16 -11.56 -37.85 -4.02
N PRO A 17 -11.94 -38.64 -5.05
CA PRO A 17 -13.20 -39.39 -5.04
C PRO A 17 -13.36 -40.23 -3.77
N GLY A 18 -14.52 -40.09 -3.11
CA GLY A 18 -14.85 -40.82 -1.88
C GLY A 18 -14.51 -40.10 -0.56
N TYR A 19 -13.97 -38.88 -0.61
CA TYR A 19 -13.73 -38.03 0.57
C TYR A 19 -14.75 -36.89 0.67
N ILE A 20 -14.95 -36.36 1.88
CA ILE A 20 -15.81 -35.20 2.12
C ILE A 20 -15.24 -33.98 1.35
N GLY A 21 -16.11 -33.25 0.67
CA GLY A 21 -15.71 -32.12 -0.19
C GLY A 21 -15.23 -32.53 -1.59
N TYR A 22 -15.47 -33.78 -2.02
CA TYR A 22 -15.18 -34.21 -3.40
C TYR A 22 -15.91 -33.37 -4.45
N ASP A 23 -17.17 -33.00 -4.18
CA ASP A 23 -17.98 -32.19 -5.10
C ASP A 23 -17.56 -30.72 -5.09
N GLU A 24 -16.78 -30.28 -4.10
CA GLU A 24 -16.21 -28.94 -4.05
C GLU A 24 -14.88 -28.92 -4.81
N GLY A 25 -14.77 -28.03 -5.79
CA GLY A 25 -13.51 -27.82 -6.50
C GLY A 25 -12.42 -27.29 -5.56
N GLY A 26 -11.16 -27.51 -5.94
CA GLY A 26 -10.03 -26.98 -5.19
C GLY A 26 -10.07 -25.46 -5.06
N GLN A 27 -9.73 -24.94 -3.88
CA GLN A 27 -9.75 -23.50 -3.61
C GLN A 27 -8.87 -22.72 -4.60
N LEU A 28 -7.70 -23.26 -4.95
CA LEU A 28 -6.78 -22.62 -5.89
C LEU A 28 -7.27 -22.79 -7.33
N THR A 29 -7.66 -24.00 -7.72
CA THR A 29 -8.07 -24.31 -9.09
C THR A 29 -9.36 -23.60 -9.47
N GLU A 30 -10.34 -23.49 -8.56
CA GLU A 30 -11.57 -22.73 -8.76
C GLU A 30 -11.31 -21.22 -8.86
N ALA A 31 -10.46 -20.67 -7.99
CA ALA A 31 -10.15 -19.24 -8.00
C ALA A 31 -9.50 -18.80 -9.31
N VAL A 32 -8.48 -19.54 -9.77
CA VAL A 32 -7.78 -19.25 -11.03
C VAL A 32 -8.68 -19.54 -12.24
N ARG A 33 -9.50 -20.59 -12.23
CA ARG A 33 -10.46 -20.82 -13.32
C ARG A 33 -11.45 -19.67 -13.48
N ARG A 34 -11.93 -19.08 -12.38
CA ARG A 34 -12.85 -17.93 -12.42
C ARG A 34 -12.15 -16.63 -12.80
N LYS A 35 -10.89 -16.46 -12.41
CA LYS A 35 -10.07 -15.27 -12.69
C LYS A 35 -8.68 -15.68 -13.18
N PRO A 36 -8.53 -16.00 -14.47
CA PRO A 36 -7.26 -16.50 -15.02
C PRO A 36 -6.13 -15.47 -14.92
N TYR A 37 -6.46 -14.18 -15.09
CA TYR A 37 -5.55 -13.06 -14.90
C TYR A 37 -5.52 -12.72 -13.41
N SER A 38 -4.48 -13.18 -12.72
CA SER A 38 -4.40 -13.04 -11.26
C SER A 38 -2.96 -12.98 -10.76
N VAL A 39 -2.80 -12.44 -9.55
CA VAL A 39 -1.56 -12.54 -8.79
C VAL A 39 -1.80 -13.58 -7.69
N LEU A 40 -1.04 -14.68 -7.73
CA LEU A 40 -1.06 -15.73 -6.73
C LEU A 40 0.03 -15.47 -5.70
N LEU A 41 -0.35 -15.01 -4.52
CA LEU A 41 0.57 -14.80 -3.40
C LEU A 41 0.62 -16.03 -2.50
N LEU A 42 1.83 -16.58 -2.33
CA LEU A 42 2.12 -17.70 -1.44
C LEU A 42 3.05 -17.20 -0.32
N ASP A 43 2.48 -16.99 0.85
CA ASP A 43 3.21 -16.43 1.98
C ASP A 43 3.86 -17.51 2.86
N GLU A 44 5.11 -17.27 3.29
CA GLU A 44 5.92 -18.17 4.12
C GLU A 44 6.02 -19.59 3.53
N ILE A 45 6.46 -19.70 2.26
CA ILE A 45 6.45 -20.95 1.51
C ILE A 45 7.29 -22.06 2.16
N GLU A 46 8.31 -21.70 2.94
CA GLU A 46 9.16 -22.65 3.67
C GLU A 46 8.41 -23.50 4.70
N LYS A 47 7.24 -23.05 5.15
CA LYS A 47 6.41 -23.79 6.10
C LYS A 47 5.49 -24.80 5.40
N ALA A 48 5.32 -24.72 4.09
CA ALA A 48 4.38 -25.59 3.37
C ALA A 48 4.79 -27.06 3.40
N HIS A 49 3.81 -27.96 3.34
CA HIS A 49 4.05 -29.39 3.19
C HIS A 49 4.74 -29.71 1.84
N PRO A 50 5.65 -30.71 1.76
CA PRO A 50 6.30 -31.13 0.52
C PRO A 50 5.36 -31.32 -0.69
N ASP A 51 4.15 -31.83 -0.47
CA ASP A 51 3.15 -32.05 -1.53
C ASP A 51 2.67 -30.74 -2.19
N VAL A 52 2.75 -29.60 -1.50
CA VAL A 52 2.45 -28.28 -2.11
C VAL A 52 3.44 -27.97 -3.21
N PHE A 53 4.72 -28.29 -3.02
CA PHE A 53 5.76 -28.02 -4.03
C PHE A 53 5.57 -28.83 -5.30
N ASN A 54 5.03 -30.05 -5.21
CA ASN A 54 4.71 -30.84 -6.40
C ASN A 54 3.62 -30.16 -7.26
N ILE A 55 2.61 -29.59 -6.60
CA ILE A 55 1.55 -28.82 -7.26
C ILE A 55 2.14 -27.56 -7.90
N LEU A 56 3.00 -26.84 -7.18
CA LEU A 56 3.64 -25.63 -7.69
C LEU A 56 4.59 -25.91 -8.86
N LEU A 57 5.34 -27.01 -8.83
CA LEU A 57 6.18 -27.44 -9.95
C LEU A 57 5.34 -27.60 -11.22
N GLN A 58 4.18 -28.27 -11.12
CA GLN A 58 3.29 -28.42 -12.27
C GLN A 58 2.79 -27.07 -12.80
N ILE A 59 2.43 -26.14 -11.90
CA ILE A 59 2.01 -24.79 -12.28
C ILE A 59 3.15 -24.04 -12.98
N LEU A 60 4.36 -24.05 -12.42
CA LEU A 60 5.50 -23.28 -12.90
C LEU A 60 6.12 -23.88 -14.18
N GLU A 61 5.99 -25.20 -14.39
CA GLU A 61 6.51 -25.89 -15.57
C GLU A 61 5.50 -25.88 -16.73
N ASP A 62 4.29 -26.38 -16.49
CA ASP A 62 3.30 -26.60 -17.55
C ASP A 62 2.35 -25.40 -17.73
N GLY A 63 2.37 -24.45 -16.80
CA GLY A 63 1.38 -23.37 -16.74
C GLY A 63 -0.04 -23.90 -16.53
N ARG A 64 -0.20 -25.13 -16.02
CA ARG A 64 -1.49 -25.80 -15.86
C ARG A 64 -1.52 -26.66 -14.62
N LEU A 65 -2.71 -26.85 -14.07
CA LEU A 65 -2.93 -27.75 -12.94
C LEU A 65 -4.22 -28.52 -13.16
N THR A 66 -4.16 -29.84 -13.01
CA THR A 66 -5.35 -30.69 -13.06
C THR A 66 -5.82 -30.96 -11.64
N ASP A 67 -7.09 -30.65 -11.38
CA ASP A 67 -7.71 -30.83 -10.08
C ASP A 67 -8.11 -32.30 -9.80
N ALA A 68 -8.58 -32.59 -8.59
CA ALA A 68 -8.98 -33.95 -8.20
C ALA A 68 -10.20 -34.49 -8.95
N GLN A 69 -10.95 -33.63 -9.65
CA GLN A 69 -12.07 -33.99 -10.52
C GLN A 69 -11.64 -34.18 -11.98
N GLY A 70 -10.34 -34.05 -12.29
CA GLY A 70 -9.79 -34.19 -13.64
C GLY A 70 -9.96 -32.94 -14.51
N ARG A 71 -10.33 -31.79 -13.93
CA ARG A 71 -10.46 -30.53 -14.67
C ARG A 71 -9.11 -29.84 -14.71
N THR A 72 -8.63 -29.52 -15.91
CA THR A 72 -7.39 -28.77 -16.11
C THR A 72 -7.66 -27.27 -16.09
N VAL A 73 -6.93 -26.55 -15.24
CA VAL A 73 -6.98 -25.10 -15.09
C VAL A 73 -5.69 -24.49 -15.64
N ASP A 74 -5.82 -23.37 -16.35
CA ASP A 74 -4.73 -22.65 -16.97
C ASP A 74 -4.19 -21.55 -16.05
N PHE A 75 -2.88 -21.59 -15.79
CA PHE A 75 -2.11 -20.66 -14.96
C PHE A 75 -1.17 -19.76 -15.78
N ARG A 76 -1.16 -19.87 -17.11
CA ARG A 76 -0.24 -19.10 -17.97
C ARG A 76 -0.42 -17.58 -17.88
N ASN A 77 -1.56 -17.11 -17.37
CA ASN A 77 -1.86 -15.69 -17.14
C ASN A 77 -1.78 -15.28 -15.65
N ALA A 78 -1.26 -16.16 -14.79
CA ALA A 78 -1.12 -15.91 -13.37
C ALA A 78 0.34 -15.56 -13.02
N ILE A 79 0.54 -14.46 -12.30
CA ILE A 79 1.86 -14.12 -11.72
C ILE A 79 1.94 -14.80 -10.35
N VAL A 80 2.92 -15.69 -10.17
CA VAL A 80 3.12 -16.37 -8.88
C VAL A 80 4.19 -15.63 -8.08
N ILE A 81 3.80 -15.11 -6.92
CA ILE A 81 4.70 -14.44 -5.98
C ILE A 81 4.79 -15.31 -4.73
N MET A 82 6.02 -15.64 -4.33
CA MET A 82 6.31 -16.40 -3.13
C MET A 82 7.13 -15.57 -2.18
N THR A 83 6.79 -15.58 -0.90
CA THR A 83 7.59 -14.96 0.16
C THR A 83 8.24 -16.04 1.00
N SER A 84 9.41 -15.71 1.56
CA SER A 84 10.07 -16.58 2.53
C SER A 84 10.83 -15.75 3.55
N ASN A 85 10.86 -16.23 4.79
CA ASN A 85 11.72 -15.65 5.83
C ASN A 85 13.11 -16.32 5.89
N ILE A 86 13.42 -17.25 4.98
CA ILE A 86 14.72 -17.93 4.93
C ILE A 86 15.84 -16.91 4.73
N GLY A 87 16.88 -16.99 5.56
CA GLY A 87 18.06 -16.13 5.46
C GLY A 87 17.87 -14.71 5.97
N ALA A 88 16.68 -14.34 6.47
CA ALA A 88 16.43 -13.02 7.07
C ALA A 88 17.39 -12.69 8.23
N ASN A 89 17.71 -13.69 9.06
CA ASN A 89 18.66 -13.54 10.17
C ASN A 89 20.11 -13.32 9.72
N GLU A 90 20.52 -13.91 8.59
CA GLU A 90 21.88 -13.78 8.05
C GLU A 90 22.11 -12.40 7.42
N ILE A 91 21.08 -11.85 6.77
CA ILE A 91 21.05 -10.45 6.37
C ILE A 91 21.11 -9.56 7.61
N ALA A 92 20.39 -9.93 8.67
CA ALA A 92 20.24 -9.08 9.84
C ALA A 92 21.50 -8.93 10.70
N LYS A 93 22.30 -9.99 10.84
CA LYS A 93 23.53 -9.99 11.66
C LYS A 93 24.69 -9.22 11.04
N ASN A 94 24.75 -9.14 9.72
CA ASN A 94 25.94 -8.62 9.02
C ASN A 94 25.89 -7.12 8.72
N THR A 95 24.85 -6.41 9.18
CA THR A 95 24.78 -4.94 9.12
C THR A 95 25.60 -4.26 10.23
N GLY A 96 26.20 -5.01 11.15
CA GLY A 96 27.05 -4.44 12.20
C GLY A 96 28.00 -5.44 12.85
N VAL A 97 29.22 -4.95 13.09
CA VAL A 97 30.35 -5.56 13.84
C VAL A 97 31.44 -6.22 12.98
N GLY A 98 32.40 -5.40 12.52
CA GLY A 98 33.69 -5.88 12.01
C GLY A 98 34.61 -4.74 11.53
N PHE A 99 35.76 -4.56 12.20
CA PHE A 99 36.80 -3.55 11.91
C PHE A 99 37.42 -3.72 10.51
N THR A 100 36.78 -3.20 9.47
CA THR A 100 37.45 -2.71 8.26
C THR A 100 36.67 -1.51 7.77
N VAL A 101 37.07 -0.34 8.29
CA VAL A 101 36.71 0.96 7.73
C VAL A 101 37.46 1.09 6.41
N SER A 102 36.84 0.61 5.33
CA SER A 102 37.13 1.00 3.95
C SER A 102 35.89 0.65 3.14
N ASP A 103 35.22 1.71 2.70
CA ASP A 103 34.05 1.78 1.81
C ASP A 103 32.66 1.70 2.45
N GLU A 104 31.97 2.85 2.38
CA GLU A 104 30.58 3.20 2.69
C GLU A 104 29.51 2.41 1.93
N THR A 105 29.80 1.20 1.48
CA THR A 105 28.81 0.31 0.88
C THR A 105 28.75 -0.94 1.72
N GLY A 106 27.61 -1.17 2.37
CA GLY A 106 27.29 -2.47 2.95
C GLY A 106 27.51 -3.61 1.94
N LEU A 107 27.40 -4.86 2.39
CA LEU A 107 27.42 -6.04 1.51
C LEU A 107 26.76 -5.73 0.16
N SER A 108 27.49 -5.97 -0.94
CA SER A 108 26.92 -5.79 -2.28
C SER A 108 25.64 -6.60 -2.38
N TYR A 109 24.66 -6.10 -3.13
CA TYR A 109 23.43 -6.83 -3.42
C TYR A 109 23.73 -8.27 -3.90
N ASP A 110 24.79 -8.44 -4.68
CA ASP A 110 25.24 -9.74 -5.18
C ASP A 110 25.76 -10.67 -4.08
N ASP A 111 26.44 -10.14 -3.06
CA ASP A 111 26.91 -10.91 -1.91
C ASP A 111 25.74 -11.40 -1.06
N MET A 112 24.76 -10.50 -0.82
CA MET A 112 23.52 -10.85 -0.10
C MET A 112 22.74 -11.90 -0.87
N ARG A 113 22.56 -11.71 -2.18
CA ARG A 113 21.88 -12.67 -3.06
C ARG A 113 22.56 -14.02 -3.04
N THR A 114 23.88 -14.08 -3.13
CA THR A 114 24.64 -15.34 -3.10
C THR A 114 24.42 -16.11 -1.79
N ARG A 115 24.43 -15.41 -0.65
CA ARG A 115 24.16 -16.01 0.67
C ARG A 115 22.73 -16.51 0.79
N ILE A 116 21.75 -15.70 0.40
CA ILE A 116 20.34 -16.11 0.41
C ILE A 116 20.11 -17.32 -0.49
N MET A 117 20.70 -17.35 -1.68
CA MET A 117 20.63 -18.50 -2.57
C MET A 117 21.26 -19.76 -1.95
N SER A 118 22.31 -19.62 -1.14
CA SER A 118 22.88 -20.74 -0.40
C SER A 118 21.91 -21.29 0.66
N GLU A 119 21.24 -20.42 1.41
CA GLU A 119 20.23 -20.83 2.39
C GLU A 119 18.98 -21.45 1.73
N LEU A 120 18.50 -20.87 0.64
CA LEU A 120 17.37 -21.41 -0.13
C LEU A 120 17.67 -22.82 -0.64
N LYS A 121 18.88 -23.09 -1.12
CA LYS A 121 19.31 -24.43 -1.59
C LYS A 121 19.36 -25.49 -0.50
N LYS A 122 19.40 -25.11 0.79
CA LYS A 122 19.34 -26.07 1.90
C LYS A 122 17.92 -26.55 2.19
N VAL A 123 16.92 -25.71 1.89
CA VAL A 123 15.51 -25.98 2.18
C VAL A 123 14.77 -26.48 0.94
N PHE A 124 14.99 -25.82 -0.19
CA PHE A 124 14.32 -26.13 -1.45
C PHE A 124 15.21 -26.96 -2.37
N ARG A 125 14.58 -27.88 -3.10
CA ARG A 125 15.25 -28.72 -4.09
C ARG A 125 15.66 -27.84 -5.30
N PRO A 126 16.81 -28.14 -5.96
CA PRO A 126 17.24 -27.40 -7.13
C PRO A 126 16.21 -27.36 -8.26
N GLU A 127 15.44 -28.44 -8.43
CA GLU A 127 14.36 -28.52 -9.43
C GLU A 127 13.34 -27.40 -9.27
N PHE A 128 12.95 -27.07 -8.04
CA PHE A 128 12.01 -26.00 -7.75
C PHE A 128 12.62 -24.61 -8.00
N LEU A 129 13.86 -24.41 -7.52
CA LEU A 129 14.55 -23.13 -7.69
C LEU A 129 14.81 -22.80 -9.17
N ASN A 130 15.05 -23.82 -9.99
CA ASN A 130 15.25 -23.65 -11.43
C ASN A 130 13.96 -23.26 -12.19
N ARG A 131 12.79 -23.26 -11.54
CA ARG A 131 11.50 -22.81 -12.10
C ARG A 131 11.09 -21.41 -11.65
N ILE A 132 11.93 -20.77 -10.85
CA ILE A 132 11.71 -19.40 -10.42
C ILE A 132 12.48 -18.50 -11.38
N ASP A 133 11.76 -17.59 -12.05
CA ASP A 133 12.37 -16.64 -13.00
C ASP A 133 13.35 -15.70 -12.30
N GLU A 134 12.94 -15.12 -11.16
CA GLU A 134 13.75 -14.18 -10.41
C GLU A 134 13.57 -14.34 -8.89
N VAL A 135 14.68 -14.21 -8.16
CA VAL A 135 14.69 -14.15 -6.69
C VAL A 135 15.03 -12.73 -6.28
N ILE A 136 14.06 -12.06 -5.65
CA ILE A 136 14.18 -10.69 -5.14
C ILE A 136 14.60 -10.73 -3.67
N VAL A 137 15.68 -10.07 -3.32
CA VAL A 137 16.17 -9.97 -1.94
C VAL A 137 15.83 -8.59 -1.39
N PHE A 138 15.04 -8.55 -0.31
CA PHE A 138 14.71 -7.32 0.38
C PHE A 138 15.79 -6.93 1.38
N HIS A 139 16.24 -5.68 1.34
CA HIS A 139 17.09 -5.10 2.36
C HIS A 139 16.27 -4.69 3.60
N LYS A 140 16.97 -4.47 4.71
CA LYS A 140 16.37 -3.90 5.90
C LYS A 140 15.95 -2.46 5.62
N LEU A 141 14.76 -2.11 6.09
CA LEU A 141 14.26 -0.74 6.02
C LEU A 141 15.16 0.21 6.82
N ALA A 142 15.66 1.24 6.15
CA ALA A 142 16.33 2.38 6.76
C ALA A 142 15.31 3.31 7.44
N LYS A 143 15.77 4.13 8.38
CA LYS A 143 14.91 5.11 9.08
C LYS A 143 14.19 6.06 8.11
N ALA A 144 14.85 6.47 7.03
CA ALA A 144 14.24 7.32 5.99
C ALA A 144 13.06 6.61 5.29
N GLU A 145 13.25 5.35 4.88
CA GLU A 145 12.20 4.54 4.26
C GLU A 145 11.02 4.30 5.22
N ILE A 146 11.28 4.20 6.53
CA ILE A 146 10.22 4.06 7.53
C ILE A 146 9.41 5.34 7.66
N ARG A 147 10.04 6.51 7.57
CA ARG A 147 9.34 7.80 7.52
C ARG A 147 8.42 7.88 6.31
N GLU A 148 8.85 7.38 5.14
CA GLU A 148 7.98 7.27 3.96
C GLU A 148 6.79 6.33 4.21
N ILE A 149 7.01 5.20 4.89
CA ILE A 149 5.92 4.29 5.26
C ILE A 149 4.94 4.95 6.22
N VAL A 150 5.40 5.78 7.17
CA VAL A 150 4.52 6.58 8.05
C VAL A 150 3.59 7.43 7.20
N GLU A 151 4.13 8.16 6.22
CA GLU A 151 3.34 9.02 5.35
C GLU A 151 2.31 8.25 4.51
N LEU A 152 2.69 7.07 4.00
CA LEU A 152 1.78 6.17 3.28
C LEU A 152 0.63 5.66 4.15
N LEU A 153 0.90 5.37 5.43
CA LEU A 153 -0.13 4.92 6.36
C LEU A 153 -1.06 6.07 6.79
N LEU A 154 -0.51 7.26 7.00
CA LEU A 154 -1.29 8.47 7.31
C LEU A 154 -2.20 8.88 6.15
N LYS A 155 -1.83 8.62 4.90
CA LYS A 155 -2.68 8.90 3.75
C LYS A 155 -4.10 8.33 3.91
N ARG A 156 -4.23 7.10 4.41
CA ARG A 156 -5.54 6.47 4.65
C ARG A 156 -6.34 7.19 5.73
N ILE A 157 -5.66 7.69 6.77
CA ILE A 157 -6.28 8.47 7.84
C ILE A 157 -6.74 9.83 7.30
N ARG A 158 -5.89 10.50 6.50
CA ARG A 158 -6.24 11.75 5.83
C ARG A 158 -7.44 11.61 4.89
N GLU A 159 -7.51 10.52 4.12
CA GLU A 159 -8.66 10.20 3.26
C GLU A 159 -9.96 10.07 4.10
N SER A 160 -9.91 9.34 5.22
CA SER A 160 -11.06 9.19 6.14
C SER A 160 -11.47 10.52 6.79
N LEU A 161 -10.51 11.36 7.17
CA LEU A 161 -10.78 12.69 7.73
C LEU A 161 -11.35 13.66 6.69
N ALA A 162 -10.91 13.57 5.44
CA ALA A 162 -11.39 14.41 4.36
C ALA A 162 -12.88 14.19 4.06
N GLU A 163 -13.43 12.98 4.27
CA GLU A 163 -14.88 12.71 4.20
C GLU A 163 -15.70 13.56 5.20
N ARG A 164 -15.05 14.08 6.25
CA ARG A 164 -15.64 14.95 7.27
C ARG A 164 -15.21 16.42 7.13
N GLU A 165 -14.61 16.77 5.99
CA GLU A 165 -14.03 18.09 5.73
C GLU A 165 -12.93 18.48 6.73
N LEU A 166 -12.21 17.50 7.28
CA LEU A 166 -11.07 17.72 8.16
C LEU A 166 -9.76 17.45 7.41
N SER A 167 -8.73 18.20 7.78
CA SER A 167 -7.35 17.98 7.30
C SER A 167 -6.45 17.54 8.45
N LEU A 168 -5.41 16.76 8.17
CA LEU A 168 -4.43 16.33 9.17
C LEU A 168 -3.02 16.68 8.72
N ASN A 169 -2.35 17.45 9.56
CA ASN A 169 -0.95 17.83 9.45
C ASN A 169 -0.17 17.17 10.59
N LEU A 170 0.93 16.51 10.23
CA LEU A 170 1.83 15.88 11.18
C LEU A 170 3.14 16.65 11.18
N SER A 171 3.60 17.09 12.35
CA SER A 171 4.90 17.75 12.49
C SER A 171 6.06 16.75 12.30
N ASP A 172 7.23 17.26 11.90
CA ASP A 172 8.43 16.42 11.74
C ASP A 172 8.81 15.69 13.04
N ASP A 173 8.67 16.35 14.19
CA ASP A 173 8.98 15.77 15.50
C ASP A 173 8.02 14.63 15.88
N ALA A 174 6.75 14.74 15.49
CA ALA A 174 5.77 13.69 15.68
C ALA A 174 6.02 12.52 14.71
N ALA A 175 6.43 12.79 13.48
CA ALA A 175 6.86 11.76 12.54
C ALA A 175 8.08 10.99 13.06
N ASP A 176 9.05 11.68 13.65
CA ASP A 176 10.23 11.04 14.26
C ASP A 176 9.88 10.19 15.47
N LEU A 177 8.94 10.64 16.31
CA LEU A 177 8.40 9.83 17.40
C LEU A 177 7.76 8.53 16.87
N LEU A 178 6.96 8.60 15.80
CA LEU A 178 6.34 7.43 15.19
C LEU A 178 7.39 6.47 14.61
N VAL A 179 8.45 6.98 13.99
CA VAL A 179 9.57 6.16 13.52
C VAL A 179 10.28 5.49 14.71
N GLU A 180 10.52 6.21 15.80
CA GLU A 180 11.18 5.67 17.00
C GLU A 180 10.35 4.56 17.66
N LYS A 181 9.04 4.76 17.82
CA LYS A 181 8.13 3.79 18.46
C LYS A 181 7.70 2.66 17.53
N GLY A 182 7.69 2.92 16.23
CA GLY A 182 7.16 2.03 15.21
C GLY A 182 8.21 1.19 14.48
N TRP A 183 9.50 1.44 14.73
CA TRP A 183 10.60 0.67 14.16
C TRP A 183 11.23 -0.28 15.17
N ASP A 184 11.30 -1.55 14.78
CA ASP A 184 12.11 -2.54 15.48
C ASP A 184 13.08 -3.19 14.48
N PRO A 185 14.40 -3.25 14.76
CA PRO A 185 15.38 -3.86 13.86
C PRO A 185 15.14 -5.34 13.51
N SER A 186 14.41 -6.07 14.35
CA SER A 186 14.04 -7.48 14.19
C SER A 186 12.67 -7.67 13.54
N MET A 187 11.70 -6.76 13.81
CA MET A 187 10.33 -6.86 13.29
C MET A 187 10.05 -5.90 12.11
N GLY A 188 10.99 -5.04 11.74
CA GLY A 188 10.82 -4.01 10.71
C GLY A 188 9.78 -2.97 11.11
N ALA A 189 9.01 -2.48 10.12
CA ALA A 189 7.92 -1.52 10.32
C ALA A 189 6.60 -2.15 10.81
N ARG A 190 6.60 -3.44 11.23
CA ARG A 190 5.38 -4.10 11.73
C ARG A 190 4.73 -3.38 12.93
N PRO A 191 5.50 -2.87 13.92
CA PRO A 191 4.92 -2.10 15.02
C PRO A 191 4.33 -0.75 14.60
N LEU A 192 4.73 -0.21 13.45
CA LEU A 192 4.37 1.14 13.00
C LEU A 192 2.86 1.36 12.90
N ARG A 193 2.12 0.38 12.40
CA ARG A 193 0.65 0.46 12.35
C ARG A 193 0.05 0.63 13.74
N ARG A 194 0.57 -0.09 14.73
CA ARG A 194 0.10 0.01 16.12
C ARG A 194 0.51 1.35 16.74
N ALA A 195 1.71 1.85 16.43
CA ALA A 195 2.14 3.17 16.87
C ALA A 195 1.21 4.26 16.31
N ILE A 196 0.94 4.25 15.00
CA ILE A 196 0.01 5.20 14.38
C ILE A 196 -1.39 5.07 14.99
N GLN A 197 -1.89 3.86 15.18
CA GLN A 197 -3.19 3.67 15.83
C GLN A 197 -3.22 4.33 17.22
N ARG A 198 -2.25 3.98 18.08
CA ARG A 198 -2.22 4.44 19.48
C ARG A 198 -1.97 5.93 19.64
N TYR A 199 -1.08 6.50 18.82
CA TYR A 199 -0.62 7.88 18.98
C TYR A 199 -1.37 8.88 18.10
N ILE A 200 -2.07 8.39 17.07
CA ILE A 200 -2.75 9.22 16.08
C ILE A 200 -4.24 8.85 16.02
N GLU A 201 -4.61 7.62 15.62
CA GLU A 201 -6.02 7.28 15.40
C GLU A 201 -6.86 7.32 16.69
N ASP A 202 -6.38 6.74 17.79
CA ASP A 202 -7.12 6.67 19.05
C ASP A 202 -7.34 8.09 19.63
N PRO A 203 -6.31 8.96 19.76
CA PRO A 203 -6.53 10.32 20.27
C PRO A 203 -7.34 11.19 19.30
N LEU A 204 -7.23 10.98 17.98
CA LEU A 204 -8.08 11.66 16.99
C LEU A 204 -9.55 11.29 17.16
N ALA A 205 -9.85 10.02 17.43
CA ALA A 205 -11.21 9.58 17.65
C ALA A 205 -11.81 10.28 18.86
N ASP A 206 -11.07 10.34 19.97
CA ASP A 206 -11.50 11.00 21.19
C ASP A 206 -11.71 12.51 20.98
N GLU A 207 -10.75 13.20 20.35
CA GLU A 207 -10.81 14.65 20.13
C GLU A 207 -11.89 15.06 19.12
N VAL A 208 -12.04 14.33 18.01
CA VAL A 208 -13.08 14.61 17.01
C VAL A 208 -14.47 14.35 17.60
N LEU A 209 -14.64 13.33 18.44
CA LEU A 209 -15.90 13.04 19.14
C LEU A 209 -16.18 14.05 20.26
N ALA A 210 -15.15 14.51 20.98
CA ALA A 210 -15.29 15.43 22.10
C ALA A 210 -15.52 16.89 21.69
N HIS A 211 -14.95 17.33 20.56
CA HIS A 211 -14.91 18.75 20.19
C HIS A 211 -15.74 19.15 18.98
N ASN A 212 -16.49 18.21 18.40
CA ASN A 212 -17.44 18.48 17.30
C ASN A 212 -16.81 19.41 16.25
N ALA A 213 -15.65 18.98 15.74
CA ALA A 213 -14.78 19.78 14.90
C ALA A 213 -15.55 20.39 13.73
N ALA A 214 -15.43 21.70 13.55
CA ALA A 214 -16.15 22.39 12.48
C ALA A 214 -15.62 21.92 11.11
N PRO A 215 -16.47 21.81 10.09
CA PRO A 215 -16.02 21.52 8.74
C PRO A 215 -14.96 22.55 8.28
N GLY A 216 -13.92 22.08 7.61
CA GLY A 216 -12.76 22.87 7.19
C GLY A 216 -11.66 23.04 8.25
N SER A 217 -11.75 22.37 9.41
CA SER A 217 -10.71 22.44 10.44
C SER A 217 -9.48 21.62 10.07
N THR A 218 -8.32 22.05 10.56
CA THR A 218 -7.04 21.35 10.43
C THR A 218 -6.63 20.79 11.77
N VAL A 219 -6.37 19.49 11.80
CA VAL A 219 -5.84 18.78 12.95
C VAL A 219 -4.32 18.79 12.85
N GLU A 220 -3.69 19.55 13.73
CA GLU A 220 -2.25 19.63 13.87
C GLU A 220 -1.80 18.62 14.93
N VAL A 221 -0.86 17.76 14.55
CA VAL A 221 -0.32 16.71 15.42
C VAL A 221 1.16 16.99 15.67
N GLU A 222 1.49 17.27 16.94
CA GLU A 222 2.83 17.61 17.39
C GLU A 222 3.32 16.61 18.44
N LYS A 223 4.64 16.46 18.59
CA LYS A 223 5.20 15.73 19.73
C LYS A 223 4.99 16.56 20.99
N ALA A 224 4.50 15.94 22.06
CA ALA A 224 4.37 16.64 23.35
C ALA A 224 5.77 16.91 23.92
N ASP A 225 6.01 18.13 24.40
CA ASP A 225 7.17 18.46 25.22
C ASP A 225 7.06 17.67 26.53
N GLY A 226 7.96 16.72 26.75
CA GLY A 226 7.83 15.76 27.84
C GLY A 226 7.87 16.43 29.21
N ASP A 227 6.74 16.45 29.92
CA ASP A 227 6.76 16.50 31.38
C ASP A 227 7.05 15.08 31.89
N ALA A 228 8.25 14.91 32.45
CA ALA A 228 8.76 13.66 33.01
C ALA A 228 8.05 13.23 34.32
N ASP A 229 6.88 13.80 34.62
CA ASP A 229 6.17 13.64 35.90
C ASP A 229 4.81 12.90 35.79
N ALA A 230 4.53 12.23 34.66
CA ALA A 230 3.44 11.25 34.59
C ALA A 230 3.83 9.97 35.37
N ILE A 231 3.77 10.06 36.69
CA ILE A 231 3.82 8.93 37.63
C ILE A 231 2.43 8.26 37.63
N ASP A 232 2.03 7.73 36.48
CA ASP A 232 1.11 6.61 36.31
C ASP A 232 0.96 6.38 34.80
N GLY A 233 1.30 5.17 34.37
CA GLY A 233 1.60 4.89 32.97
C GLY A 233 0.37 4.86 32.07
N GLU A 234 0.24 5.88 31.23
CA GLU A 234 -0.43 5.77 29.93
C GLU A 234 0.47 6.43 28.88
N ASP A 235 1.05 5.65 27.95
CA ASP A 235 1.95 6.20 26.91
C ASP A 235 1.27 7.21 25.96
N GLN A 236 -0.04 7.51 26.12
CA GLN A 236 -0.84 8.32 25.21
C GLN A 236 -0.46 9.81 25.22
N ASP A 237 0.22 10.29 26.28
CA ASP A 237 0.57 11.71 26.46
C ASP A 237 1.80 12.17 25.64
N GLN A 238 2.31 11.36 24.71
CA GLN A 238 3.51 11.71 23.93
C GLN A 238 3.18 12.52 22.66
N VAL A 239 1.91 12.64 22.30
CA VAL A 239 1.45 13.40 21.13
C VAL A 239 0.41 14.40 21.56
N LYS A 240 0.56 15.63 21.09
CA LYS A 240 -0.38 16.72 21.29
C LYS A 240 -1.16 16.96 20.01
N ILE A 241 -2.49 16.84 20.09
CA ILE A 241 -3.39 17.12 18.98
C ILE A 241 -4.07 18.46 19.21
N THR A 242 -4.02 19.35 18.22
CA THR A 242 -4.68 20.66 18.25
C THR A 242 -5.57 20.82 17.04
N ILE A 243 -6.85 21.17 17.25
CA ILE A 243 -7.80 21.45 16.16
C ILE A 243 -7.81 22.95 15.88
N VAL A 244 -7.28 23.34 14.73
CA VAL A 244 -7.27 24.73 14.24
C VAL A 244 -8.49 24.94 13.35
N LYS A 245 -9.39 25.83 13.76
CA LYS A 245 -10.55 26.21 12.94
C LYS A 245 -10.11 27.02 11.72
N PRO A 246 -10.80 26.90 10.58
CA PRO A 246 -10.49 27.69 9.40
C PRO A 246 -10.64 29.17 9.73
N ARG A 247 -9.62 29.98 9.39
CA ARG A 247 -9.75 31.45 9.47
C ARG A 247 -10.81 31.89 8.47
N GLU A 248 -11.87 32.53 8.96
CA GLU A 248 -12.74 33.31 8.08
C GLU A 248 -11.88 34.34 7.34
N ARG A 249 -11.88 34.27 6.01
CA ARG A 249 -11.29 35.34 5.21
C ARG A 249 -12.14 36.58 5.43
N GLU A 250 -11.67 37.53 6.21
CA GLU A 250 -12.25 38.87 6.21
C GLU A 250 -12.19 39.36 4.75
N ALA A 251 -13.37 39.66 4.19
CA ALA A 251 -13.45 40.28 2.88
C ALA A 251 -12.66 41.59 2.96
N VAL A 252 -11.48 41.63 2.35
CA VAL A 252 -10.72 42.86 2.16
C VAL A 252 -11.60 43.74 1.28
N GLY A 253 -12.32 44.67 1.90
CA GLY A 253 -13.10 45.67 1.20
C GLY A 253 -12.15 46.47 0.33
N VAL A 254 -12.16 46.23 -0.98
CA VAL A 254 -11.48 47.09 -1.95
C VAL A 254 -12.28 48.38 -1.99
N GLY A 255 -12.01 49.29 -1.05
CA GLY A 255 -12.51 50.64 -1.04
C GLY A 255 -11.95 51.38 -2.25
N GLY A 256 -12.72 51.42 -3.33
CA GLY A 256 -12.48 52.28 -4.48
C GLY A 256 -12.64 53.74 -4.09
N GLY A 257 -11.59 54.34 -3.53
CA GLY A 257 -11.48 55.79 -3.41
C GLY A 257 -11.04 56.38 -4.75
N ALA A 258 -11.99 56.84 -5.55
CA ALA A 258 -11.72 57.80 -6.62
C ALA A 258 -12.04 59.22 -6.10
N PRO A 259 -11.18 60.23 -6.35
CA PRO A 259 -11.40 61.58 -5.87
C PRO A 259 -12.47 62.30 -6.70
N GLU A 260 -13.25 63.10 -5.99
CA GLU A 260 -14.34 63.95 -6.46
C GLU A 260 -13.93 64.88 -7.61
N GLY A 261 -14.74 64.92 -8.67
CA GLY A 261 -14.83 66.01 -9.64
C GLY A 261 -16.27 66.56 -9.63
N PRO A 262 -16.49 67.88 -9.73
CA PRO A 262 -17.81 68.45 -9.51
C PRO A 262 -18.63 68.40 -10.80
N GLU A 263 -19.78 67.73 -10.77
CA GLU A 263 -20.84 67.92 -11.76
C GLU A 263 -21.97 68.74 -11.14
N GLY A 264 -22.18 69.92 -11.72
CA GLY A 264 -23.43 70.65 -11.61
C GLY A 264 -24.36 70.26 -12.76
N GLY A 265 -25.65 70.22 -12.45
CA GLY A 265 -26.69 70.57 -13.41
C GLY A 265 -27.50 69.41 -14.02
N GLU A 266 -28.76 69.38 -13.60
CA GLU A 266 -29.95 69.04 -14.40
C GLU A 266 -30.31 67.55 -14.60
N THR A 267 -31.29 67.13 -13.79
CA THR A 267 -32.36 66.19 -14.16
C THR A 267 -33.29 66.88 -15.19
N PRO A 268 -34.04 66.16 -16.06
CA PRO A 268 -35.25 65.47 -15.59
C PRO A 268 -35.63 64.15 -16.29
N GLU A 269 -36.40 63.36 -15.52
CA GLU A 269 -37.60 62.59 -15.89
C GLU A 269 -37.60 61.61 -17.08
N GLY A 270 -38.12 60.40 -16.80
CA GLY A 270 -39.00 59.73 -17.76
C GLY A 270 -39.07 58.20 -17.69
N SER A 271 -40.21 57.68 -17.22
CA SER A 271 -40.89 56.42 -17.60
C SER A 271 -40.11 55.09 -17.46
N SER A 272 -40.43 54.17 -16.55
CA SER A 272 -41.62 53.30 -16.41
C SER A 272 -41.70 52.13 -17.41
N ALA A 273 -41.85 50.93 -16.82
CA ALA A 273 -42.35 49.67 -17.41
C ALA A 273 -41.40 48.99 -18.45
N GLU A 274 -41.32 47.69 -18.63
CA GLU A 274 -42.12 46.55 -18.17
C GLU A 274 -41.29 45.27 -18.40
N SER A 275 -41.71 44.20 -17.73
CA SER A 275 -41.30 42.80 -17.82
C SER A 275 -41.12 42.19 -19.21
N ALA A 276 -40.16 41.26 -19.34
CA ALA A 276 -40.23 40.15 -20.28
C ALA A 276 -39.44 38.93 -19.76
N GLU A 277 -40.15 37.83 -19.57
CA GLU A 277 -39.63 36.47 -19.44
C GLU A 277 -39.07 35.95 -20.78
N GLY A 278 -38.12 35.02 -20.70
CA GLY A 278 -37.61 34.20 -21.82
C GLY A 278 -36.22 33.65 -21.45
N SER A 279 -36.10 32.49 -20.82
CA SER A 279 -36.09 31.13 -21.40
C SER A 279 -34.91 30.86 -22.35
N GLY A 280 -34.06 29.89 -21.98
CA GLY A 280 -33.35 29.03 -22.93
C GLY A 280 -31.83 28.98 -22.81
N GLU A 281 -31.33 27.79 -22.44
CA GLU A 281 -30.11 27.13 -22.96
C GLU A 281 -28.75 27.77 -22.57
N ASP A 282 -27.67 27.06 -22.23
CA ASP A 282 -27.31 25.66 -22.37
C ASP A 282 -26.13 25.37 -21.40
N LEU A 283 -26.14 24.22 -20.75
CA LEU A 283 -24.96 23.65 -20.08
C LEU A 283 -24.31 22.65 -21.03
N PRO A 284 -23.00 22.74 -21.35
CA PRO A 284 -22.34 21.65 -22.03
C PRO A 284 -21.99 20.54 -21.04
N ALA A 285 -22.34 19.33 -21.45
CA ALA A 285 -22.02 18.06 -20.82
C ALA A 285 -20.74 17.44 -21.40
N GLU A 286 -20.02 16.75 -20.51
CA GLU A 286 -19.08 15.63 -20.72
C GLU A 286 -17.62 15.86 -21.20
N PRO A 287 -16.69 15.00 -20.73
CA PRO A 287 -15.25 15.29 -20.68
C PRO A 287 -14.49 14.80 -21.92
N GLU A 288 -13.35 15.46 -22.19
CA GLU A 288 -12.45 15.17 -23.31
C GLU A 288 -11.90 13.73 -23.28
N VAL A 289 -12.04 13.05 -24.41
CA VAL A 289 -11.49 11.73 -24.72
C VAL A 289 -9.99 11.86 -25.01
N LEU A 290 -9.16 11.11 -24.28
CA LEU A 290 -7.72 10.99 -24.57
C LEU A 290 -7.49 10.23 -25.89
N PRO A 291 -6.48 10.58 -26.70
CA PRO A 291 -6.25 9.95 -28.00
C PRO A 291 -5.66 8.54 -27.88
N ASP A 292 -6.03 7.67 -28.84
CA ASP A 292 -5.56 6.29 -28.99
C ASP A 292 -4.04 6.19 -29.16
N VAL A 293 -3.43 5.24 -28.45
CA VAL A 293 -2.03 4.85 -28.58
C VAL A 293 -1.90 3.90 -29.79
N PRO A 294 -0.95 4.09 -30.72
CA PRO A 294 -0.78 3.19 -31.85
C PRO A 294 -0.25 1.81 -31.42
N ASP A 295 -0.78 0.75 -32.03
CA ASP A 295 -0.41 -0.65 -31.82
C ASP A 295 1.11 -0.91 -31.93
N ALA A 296 1.62 -1.74 -31.02
CA ALA A 296 2.99 -2.24 -31.08
C ALA A 296 3.18 -3.16 -32.30
N PRO A 297 4.33 -3.11 -32.99
CA PRO A 297 4.60 -4.00 -34.13
C PRO A 297 4.70 -5.47 -33.68
N PRO A 298 4.31 -6.44 -34.52
CA PRO A 298 4.40 -7.86 -34.19
C PRO A 298 5.87 -8.30 -34.03
N ALA A 299 6.09 -9.22 -33.09
CA ALA A 299 7.39 -9.85 -32.85
C ALA A 299 7.86 -10.63 -34.10
N PRO A 300 9.19 -10.64 -34.39
CA PRO A 300 9.70 -11.37 -35.54
C PRO A 300 9.58 -12.88 -35.36
N GLU A 301 8.96 -13.56 -36.33
CA GLU A 301 8.99 -15.02 -36.46
C GLU A 301 10.42 -15.49 -36.75
N GLY A 302 11.08 -16.05 -35.74
CA GLY A 302 12.37 -16.73 -35.87
C GLY A 302 12.19 -18.24 -35.87
N GLY A 303 12.00 -18.82 -37.05
CA GLY A 303 12.19 -20.26 -37.29
C GLY A 303 13.63 -20.56 -37.73
N ALA A 304 14.26 -21.52 -37.06
CA ALA A 304 15.33 -22.42 -37.53
C ALA A 304 15.77 -23.25 -36.29
N ASP A 305 15.40 -24.53 -36.14
CA ASP A 305 16.03 -25.69 -36.79
C ASP A 305 17.56 -25.59 -36.89
N SER A 306 18.27 -26.25 -35.95
CA SER A 306 19.47 -27.06 -36.24
C SER A 306 19.96 -27.83 -35.00
N GLU A 307 19.83 -29.15 -35.06
CA GLU A 307 20.85 -30.17 -34.72
C GLU A 307 21.93 -29.86 -33.64
N ARG A 308 21.81 -30.48 -32.45
CA ARG A 308 22.69 -31.55 -31.91
C ARG A 308 22.48 -31.77 -30.41
#